data_AF-A0A3A1XZD6-F1
#
_entry.id   AF-A0A3A1XZD6-F1
#
_cell.length_a   1.000
_cell.length_b   1.000
_cell.length_c   1.000
_cell.angle_alpha   90.00
_cell.angle_beta   90.00
_cell.angle_gamma   90.00
#
_symmetry.space_group_name_H-M   'P 1'
#
loop_
_entity.id
_entity.type
_entity.pdbx_description
1 polymer ?
#
loop_
_entity_poly.entity_id
_entity_poly.type
_entity_poly.pdbx_seq_one_letter_code
_entity_poly.pdbx_strand_id
1 'polypeptide(L)'
;AETTHTLSDSQLSMFSALFEPISLVERVNSDHMNIAMCISSCAPAFTAMYMEALGDAGVKYGLQRDCAYRLAAKMIEGVGALYMDSRTHPGIMKDAVCSPGGTTIRGVAELESRGFRGDVIAAVDAIENK
;
A
#
# COMPACT_ATOMS: atom_id res chain seq x y z
N ALA A 1 -15.28 -14.37 0.91
CA ALA A 1 -14.02 -15.05 1.26
C ALA A 1 -14.21 -16.52 0.97
N GLU A 2 -13.35 -17.12 0.14
CA GLU A 2 -13.42 -18.55 -0.19
C GLU A 2 -13.29 -19.40 1.08
N THR A 3 -14.22 -20.33 1.24
CA THR A 3 -14.22 -21.34 2.31
C THR A 3 -13.85 -22.72 1.79
N THR A 4 -13.73 -22.89 0.47
CA THR A 4 -13.36 -24.14 -0.18
C THR A 4 -11.87 -24.40 0.01
N HIS A 5 -11.52 -25.43 0.77
CA HIS A 5 -10.16 -25.96 0.87
C HIS A 5 -10.20 -27.45 1.22
N THR A 6 -9.11 -28.15 0.91
CA THR A 6 -8.96 -29.58 1.23
C THR A 6 -8.39 -29.84 2.62
N LEU A 7 -8.11 -28.80 3.40
CA LEU A 7 -7.58 -28.93 4.77
C LEU A 7 -8.67 -29.44 5.73
N SER A 8 -8.28 -30.36 6.63
CA SER A 8 -9.08 -30.66 7.82
C SER A 8 -9.06 -29.48 8.81
N ASP A 9 -10.00 -29.47 9.77
CA ASP A 9 -10.04 -28.43 10.81
C ASP A 9 -8.73 -28.34 11.61
N SER A 10 -8.11 -29.49 11.89
CA SER A 10 -6.82 -29.55 12.60
C SER A 10 -5.68 -28.95 11.77
N GLN A 11 -5.65 -29.21 10.46
CA GLN A 11 -4.65 -28.66 9.55
C GLN A 11 -4.83 -27.16 9.37
N LEU A 12 -6.09 -26.69 9.22
CA LEU A 12 -6.39 -25.28 9.14
C LEU A 12 -5.99 -24.54 10.42
N SER A 13 -6.31 -25.10 11.59
CA SER A 13 -5.91 -24.53 12.89
C SER A 13 -4.39 -24.43 13.02
N MET A 14 -3.67 -25.48 12.61
CA MET A 14 -2.21 -25.49 12.61
C MET A 14 -1.63 -24.43 11.64
N PHE A 15 -2.22 -24.28 10.46
CA PHE A 15 -1.83 -23.26 9.48
C PHE A 15 -1.99 -21.84 10.06
N SER A 16 -3.17 -21.52 10.59
CA SER A 16 -3.44 -20.21 11.20
C SER A 16 -2.49 -19.92 12.35
N ALA A 17 -2.30 -20.88 13.27
CA ALA A 17 -1.39 -20.71 14.41
C ALA A 17 0.07 -20.47 13.99
N LEU A 18 0.50 -20.99 12.84
CA LEU A 18 1.86 -20.82 12.33
C LEU A 18 2.07 -19.48 11.61
N PHE A 19 1.10 -19.03 10.80
CA PHE A 19 1.28 -17.91 9.89
C PHE A 19 0.70 -16.58 10.38
N GLU A 20 -0.45 -16.58 11.05
CA GLU A 20 -1.10 -15.35 11.53
C GLU A 20 -0.22 -14.49 12.47
N PRO A 21 0.70 -15.05 13.29
CA PRO A 21 1.59 -14.23 14.12
C PRO A 21 2.60 -13.38 13.34
N ILE A 22 2.91 -13.75 12.10
CA ILE A 22 3.97 -13.12 11.28
C ILE A 22 3.45 -12.55 9.96
N SER A 23 2.16 -12.73 9.66
CA SER A 23 1.58 -12.34 8.39
C SER A 23 0.08 -12.06 8.53
N LEU A 24 -0.43 -11.24 7.63
CA LEU A 24 -1.86 -11.10 7.43
C LEU A 24 -2.34 -12.24 6.52
N VAL A 25 -3.20 -13.11 7.02
CA VAL A 25 -3.84 -14.19 6.25
C VAL A 25 -5.23 -13.73 5.80
N GLU A 26 -5.36 -13.38 4.52
CA GLU A 26 -6.64 -12.99 3.91
C GLU A 26 -7.20 -14.10 3.03
N ARG A 27 -8.51 -14.36 3.15
CA ARG A 27 -9.22 -15.35 2.34
C ARG A 27 -9.85 -14.70 1.12
N VAL A 28 -9.29 -14.99 -0.05
CA VAL A 28 -9.70 -14.45 -1.34
C VAL A 28 -10.34 -15.54 -2.19
N ASN A 29 -11.32 -15.17 -3.04
CA ASN A 29 -11.87 -16.10 -4.03
C ASN A 29 -10.82 -16.48 -5.07
N SER A 30 -10.85 -17.72 -5.55
CA SER A 30 -9.91 -18.27 -6.51
C SER A 30 -9.81 -17.43 -7.79
N ASP A 31 -10.95 -16.93 -8.28
CA ASP A 31 -11.03 -16.03 -9.45
C ASP A 31 -10.31 -14.68 -9.23
N HIS A 32 -10.07 -14.30 -7.97
CA HIS A 32 -9.39 -13.06 -7.60
C HIS A 32 -7.96 -13.31 -7.07
N MET A 33 -7.43 -14.52 -7.18
CA MET A 33 -6.07 -14.83 -6.68
C MET A 33 -4.98 -14.09 -7.45
N ASN A 34 -5.14 -13.88 -8.75
CA ASN A 34 -4.19 -13.12 -9.57
C ASN A 34 -4.08 -11.68 -9.09
N ILE A 35 -5.21 -10.96 -9.01
CA ILE A 35 -5.22 -9.59 -8.50
C ILE A 35 -4.74 -9.51 -7.05
N ALA A 36 -5.08 -10.47 -6.19
CA ALA A 36 -4.57 -10.52 -4.82
C ALA A 36 -3.04 -10.69 -4.77
N MET A 37 -2.46 -11.53 -5.65
CA MET A 37 -1.01 -11.65 -5.81
C MET A 37 -0.42 -10.33 -6.30
N CYS A 38 -1.00 -9.68 -7.32
CA CYS A 38 -0.50 -8.41 -7.84
C CYS A 38 -0.42 -7.35 -6.73
N ILE A 39 -1.49 -7.19 -5.94
CA ILE A 39 -1.54 -6.21 -4.84
C ILE A 39 -0.56 -6.58 -3.70
N SER A 40 -0.47 -7.85 -3.32
CA SER A 40 0.37 -8.26 -2.18
C SER A 40 1.85 -8.41 -2.51
N SER A 41 2.19 -8.77 -3.74
CA SER A 41 3.54 -9.22 -4.13
C SER A 41 4.20 -8.33 -5.19
N CYS A 42 3.44 -7.75 -6.13
CA CYS A 42 4.00 -6.86 -7.15
C CYS A 42 4.02 -5.40 -6.69
N ALA A 43 2.94 -4.92 -6.06
CA ALA A 43 2.81 -3.54 -5.60
C ALA A 43 3.87 -3.05 -4.58
N PRO A 44 4.57 -3.91 -3.80
CA PRO A 44 5.75 -3.49 -3.05
C PRO A 44 6.82 -2.80 -3.92
N ALA A 45 6.99 -3.20 -5.18
CA ALA A 45 7.91 -2.51 -6.10
C ALA A 45 7.45 -1.08 -6.42
N PHE A 46 6.14 -0.87 -6.61
CA PHE A 46 5.56 0.47 -6.85
C PHE A 46 5.74 1.36 -5.61
N THR A 47 5.59 0.78 -4.43
CA THR A 47 5.80 1.46 -3.16
C THR A 47 7.28 1.82 -2.96
N ALA A 48 8.21 0.95 -3.36
CA ALA A 48 9.64 1.25 -3.35
C ALA A 48 9.99 2.40 -4.30
N MET A 49 9.39 2.47 -5.49
CA MET A 49 9.54 3.62 -6.40
C MET A 49 8.99 4.91 -5.79
N TYR A 50 7.85 4.85 -5.11
CA TYR A 50 7.31 6.02 -4.39
C TYR A 50 8.27 6.49 -3.28
N MET A 51 8.84 5.56 -2.52
CA MET A 51 9.86 5.85 -1.50
C MET A 51 11.14 6.46 -2.12
N GLU A 52 11.59 5.92 -3.25
CA GLU A 52 12.73 6.45 -4.02
C GLU A 52 12.48 7.90 -4.46
N ALA A 53 11.31 8.16 -5.05
CA ALA A 53 10.90 9.49 -5.51
C ALA A 53 10.80 10.51 -4.35
N LEU A 54 10.28 10.11 -3.19
CA LEU A 54 10.29 10.95 -1.98
C LEU A 54 11.71 11.23 -1.49
N GLY A 55 12.60 10.24 -1.56
CA GLY A 55 14.01 10.42 -1.24
C GLY A 55 14.70 11.41 -2.17
N ASP A 56 14.44 11.33 -3.48
CA ASP A 56 14.94 12.29 -4.47
C ASP A 56 14.43 13.70 -4.22
N ALA A 57 13.14 13.85 -3.92
CA ALA A 57 12.57 15.13 -3.52
C ALA A 57 13.24 15.68 -2.25
N GLY A 58 13.45 14.83 -1.24
CA GLY A 58 14.16 15.20 -0.02
C GLY A 58 15.57 15.75 -0.30
N VAL A 59 16.35 15.04 -1.12
CA VAL A 59 17.70 15.48 -1.51
C VAL A 59 17.66 16.76 -2.33
N LYS A 60 16.72 16.89 -3.27
CA LYS A 60 16.51 18.12 -4.06
C LYS A 60 16.32 19.35 -3.17
N TYR A 61 15.72 19.19 -2.00
CA TYR A 61 15.50 20.27 -1.02
C TYR A 61 16.47 20.24 0.17
N GLY A 62 17.59 19.51 0.06
CA GLY A 62 18.73 19.61 0.97
C GLY A 62 18.82 18.57 2.09
N LEU A 63 17.96 17.55 2.12
CA LEU A 63 18.12 16.44 3.05
C LEU A 63 19.27 15.52 2.63
N GLN A 64 19.95 14.92 3.61
CA GLN A 64 20.83 13.77 3.35
C GLN A 64 19.98 12.58 2.88
N ARG A 65 20.47 11.84 1.88
CA ARG A 65 19.75 10.72 1.24
C ARG A 65 19.23 9.70 2.24
N ASP A 66 20.09 9.25 3.16
CA ASP A 66 19.70 8.29 4.20
C ASP A 66 18.58 8.81 5.10
N CYS A 67 18.65 10.09 5.50
CA CYS A 67 17.61 10.73 6.29
C CYS A 67 16.28 10.76 5.53
N ALA A 68 16.30 11.14 4.24
CA ALA A 68 15.11 11.20 3.40
C ALA A 68 14.44 9.81 3.26
N TYR A 69 15.22 8.75 3.05
CA TYR A 69 14.69 7.38 3.00
C TYR A 69 14.13 6.90 4.33
N ARG A 70 14.80 7.16 5.45
CA ARG A 70 14.26 6.79 6.78
C ARG A 70 12.93 7.49 7.08
N LEU A 71 12.81 8.77 6.72
CA LEU A 71 11.55 9.52 6.86
C LEU A 71 10.45 8.95 5.96
N ALA A 72 10.74 8.71 4.68
CA ALA A 72 9.78 8.15 3.73
C ALA A 72 9.32 6.75 4.14
N ALA A 73 10.24 5.86 4.51
CA ALA A 73 9.95 4.50 4.95
C ALA A 73 9.04 4.48 6.19
N LYS A 74 9.36 5.29 7.22
CA LYS A 74 8.54 5.34 8.44
C LYS A 74 7.15 5.91 8.20
N MET A 75 7.04 6.88 7.29
CA MET A 75 5.74 7.42 6.88
C MET A 75 4.89 6.36 6.17
N ILE A 76 5.47 5.62 5.21
CA ILE A 76 4.77 4.53 4.49
C ILE A 76 4.27 3.46 5.48
N GLU A 77 5.12 3.03 6.43
CA GLU A 77 4.75 2.10 7.49
C GLU A 77 3.54 2.63 8.30
N GLY A 78 3.59 3.90 8.71
CA GLY A 78 2.53 4.54 9.50
C GLY A 78 1.19 4.65 8.76
N VAL A 79 1.19 4.95 7.46
CA VAL A 79 -0.04 5.02 6.65
C VAL A 79 -0.74 3.66 6.59
N GLY A 80 0.02 2.59 6.34
CA GLY A 80 -0.51 1.22 6.32
C GLY A 80 -1.03 0.80 7.70
N ALA A 81 -0.25 1.05 8.76
CA ALA A 81 -0.63 0.72 10.13
C ALA A 81 -1.92 1.44 10.55
N LEU A 82 -2.06 2.73 10.23
CA LEU A 82 -3.26 3.52 10.55
C LEU A 82 -4.52 2.99 9.85
N TYR A 83 -4.39 2.51 8.60
CA TYR A 83 -5.51 1.85 7.93
C TYR A 83 -5.88 0.53 8.60
N MET A 84 -4.90 -0.29 8.96
CA MET A 84 -5.16 -1.59 9.61
C MET A 84 -5.84 -1.44 10.97
N ASP A 85 -5.47 -0.42 11.74
CA ASP A 85 -6.06 -0.10 13.04
C ASP A 85 -7.46 0.49 12.92
N SER A 86 -7.62 1.55 12.11
CA SER A 86 -8.88 2.32 12.08
C SER A 86 -9.90 1.85 11.06
N ARG A 87 -9.45 1.13 10.01
CA ARG A 87 -10.24 0.79 8.80
C ARG A 87 -10.90 2.00 8.14
N THR A 88 -10.38 3.20 8.39
CA THR A 88 -10.91 4.46 7.86
C THR A 88 -10.75 4.50 6.34
N HIS A 89 -11.76 4.97 5.62
CA HIS A 89 -11.68 5.15 4.17
C HIS A 89 -10.46 6.03 3.79
N PRO A 90 -9.60 5.62 2.84
CA PRO A 90 -8.38 6.37 2.49
C PRO A 90 -8.62 7.83 2.09
N GLY A 91 -9.76 8.13 1.47
CA GLY A 91 -10.16 9.52 1.18
C GLY A 91 -10.31 10.38 2.43
N ILE A 92 -10.85 9.82 3.53
CA ILE A 92 -10.98 10.50 4.82
C ILE A 92 -9.60 10.64 5.47
N MET A 93 -8.75 9.60 5.40
CA MET A 93 -7.36 9.69 5.89
C MET A 93 -6.59 10.82 5.19
N LYS A 94 -6.75 10.95 3.87
CA LYS A 94 -6.18 12.06 3.08
C LYS A 94 -6.74 13.41 3.53
N ASP A 95 -8.05 13.53 3.69
CA ASP A 95 -8.69 14.79 4.10
C ASP A 95 -8.26 15.21 5.52
N ALA A 96 -8.06 14.27 6.43
CA ALA A 96 -7.62 14.51 7.81
C ALA A 96 -6.25 15.23 7.90
N VAL A 97 -5.41 15.12 6.85
CA VAL A 97 -4.09 15.79 6.77
C VAL A 97 -4.05 16.96 5.77
N CYS A 98 -5.18 17.28 5.14
CA CYS A 98 -5.32 18.36 4.17
C CYS A 98 -5.99 19.60 4.80
N SER A 99 -5.23 20.42 5.52
CA SER A 99 -5.76 21.69 6.02
C SER A 99 -6.12 22.66 4.88
N PRO A 100 -7.15 23.53 5.04
CA PRO A 100 -7.52 24.52 4.04
C PRO A 100 -6.34 25.41 3.63
N GLY A 101 -5.99 25.42 2.33
CA GLY A 101 -4.85 26.18 1.79
C GLY A 101 -3.46 25.69 2.22
N GLY A 102 -3.38 24.56 2.94
CA GLY A 102 -2.13 24.02 3.48
C GLY A 102 -1.18 23.42 2.44
N THR A 103 -0.02 22.97 2.91
CA THR A 103 1.02 22.36 2.04
C THR A 103 0.58 21.02 1.48
N THR A 104 -0.08 20.17 2.27
CA THR A 104 -0.54 18.84 1.85
C THR A 104 -1.50 18.92 0.67
N ILE A 105 -2.51 19.79 0.72
CA ILE A 105 -3.51 19.90 -0.35
C ILE A 105 -2.90 20.42 -1.66
N ARG A 106 -1.86 21.24 -1.59
CA ARG A 106 -1.08 21.65 -2.79
C ARG A 106 -0.37 20.47 -3.44
N GLY A 107 0.22 19.58 -2.63
CA GLY A 107 0.84 18.35 -3.11
C GLY A 107 -0.17 17.38 -3.73
N VAL A 108 -1.32 17.19 -3.06
CA VAL A 108 -2.43 16.39 -3.59
C VAL A 108 -2.92 16.94 -4.92
N ALA A 109 -3.13 18.25 -5.04
CA ALA A 109 -3.57 18.87 -6.29
C ALA A 109 -2.59 18.64 -7.46
N GLU A 110 -1.28 18.68 -7.19
CA GLU A 110 -0.26 18.36 -8.22
C GLU A 110 -0.26 16.87 -8.58
N LEU A 111 -0.41 15.96 -7.60
CA LEU A 111 -0.51 14.52 -7.90
C LEU A 111 -1.75 14.20 -8.76
N GLU A 112 -2.89 14.85 -8.48
CA GLU A 112 -4.11 14.71 -9.27
C GLU A 112 -3.94 15.30 -10.67
N SER A 113 -3.29 16.47 -10.82
CA SER A 113 -3.04 17.09 -12.14
C SER A 113 -2.14 16.23 -13.04
N ARG A 114 -1.28 15.41 -12.43
CA ARG A 114 -0.40 14.44 -13.10
C ARG A 114 -1.03 13.08 -13.33
N GLY A 115 -2.23 12.83 -12.80
CA GLY A 115 -2.93 11.55 -12.98
C GLY A 115 -2.41 10.41 -12.11
N PHE A 116 -1.83 10.69 -10.94
CA PHE A 116 -1.18 9.69 -10.07
C PHE A 116 -2.00 8.40 -9.85
N ARG A 117 -3.30 8.52 -9.56
CA ARG A 117 -4.17 7.34 -9.36
C ARG A 117 -4.34 6.53 -10.64
N GLY A 118 -4.44 7.22 -11.77
CA GLY A 118 -4.54 6.61 -13.10
C GLY A 118 -3.30 5.79 -13.42
N ASP A 119 -2.11 6.34 -13.16
CA ASP A 119 -0.83 5.63 -13.38
C ASP A 119 -0.71 4.37 -12.51
N VAL A 120 -1.12 4.44 -11.24
CA VAL A 120 -1.11 3.28 -10.34
C VAL A 120 -2.09 2.20 -10.82
N ILE A 121 -3.30 2.58 -11.24
CA ILE A 121 -4.28 1.63 -11.80
C ILE A 121 -3.76 1.03 -13.10
N ALA A 122 -3.21 1.85 -14.01
CA ALA A 122 -2.65 1.39 -15.28
C ALA A 122 -1.48 0.41 -15.08
N ALA A 123 -0.68 0.56 -14.02
CA ALA A 123 0.38 -0.39 -13.68
C ALA A 123 -0.18 -1.76 -13.27
N VAL A 124 -1.29 -1.79 -12.54
CA VAL A 124 -2.00 -3.03 -12.20
C VAL A 124 -2.67 -3.63 -13.44
N ASP A 125 -3.35 -2.80 -14.23
CA ASP A 125 -3.97 -3.24 -15.50
C ASP A 125 -2.94 -3.85 -16.46
N ALA A 126 -1.70 -3.35 -16.49
CA ALA A 126 -0.63 -3.90 -17.30
C ALA A 126 -0.12 -5.27 -16.82
N ILE A 127 -0.39 -5.63 -15.56
CA ILE A 127 -0.13 -6.97 -15.00
C ILE A 127 -1.29 -7.91 -15.31
N GLU A 128 -2.53 -7.44 -15.12
CA GLU A 128 -3.74 -8.25 -15.30
C GLU A 128 -4.12 -8.48 -16.78
N ASN A 129 -3.87 -7.53 -17.68
CA ASN A 129 -4.19 -7.62 -19.10
C ASN A 129 -3.11 -8.35 -19.94
N LYS A 130 -2.46 -9.36 -19.35
CA LYS A 130 -1.49 -10.24 -20.02
C LYS A 130 -2.01 -11.66 -20.14
#